data_AF-A0A3T0MZE0-F1
#
_entry.id   AF-A0A3T0MZE0-F1
#
_cell.length_a   1.000
_cell.length_b   1.000
_cell.length_c   1.000
_cell.angle_alpha   90.00
_cell.angle_beta   90.00
_cell.angle_gamma   90.00
#
_symmetry.space_group_name_H-M   'P 1'
#
loop_
_entity.id
_entity.type
_entity.pdbx_description
1 polymer ?
#
loop_
_entity_poly.entity_id
_entity_poly.type
_entity_poly.pdbx_seq_one_letter_code
_entity_poly.pdbx_strand_id
1 'polypeptide(L)' 'MTEDQKQRLSIRSVTDETVQKLRVLRHVTRLSNGSLIDDAIEDLWAAYEADGHSLDAYLPQ' A
#
# COMPACT_ATOMS: atom_id res chain seq x y z
N MET A 1 17.01 1.66 -18.63
CA MET A 1 16.47 1.42 -17.27
C MET A 1 15.65 2.65 -16.94
N THR A 2 14.34 2.55 -17.14
CA THR A 2 13.40 3.65 -16.91
C THR A 2 13.36 3.91 -15.40
N GLU A 3 13.70 5.12 -14.95
CA GLU A 3 13.46 5.52 -13.57
C GLU A 3 11.96 5.38 -13.28
N ASP A 4 11.61 4.43 -12.42
CA ASP A 4 10.28 4.32 -11.81
C ASP A 4 9.92 5.68 -11.23
N GLN A 5 8.92 6.34 -11.82
CA GLN A 5 8.41 7.62 -11.32
C GLN A 5 7.66 7.37 -10.01
N LYS A 6 8.39 7.26 -8.91
CA LYS A 6 7.80 7.14 -7.57
C LYS A 6 7.10 8.44 -7.21
N GLN A 7 5.77 8.43 -7.27
CA GLN A 7 4.97 9.55 -6.81
C GLN A 7 5.04 9.67 -5.29
N ARG A 8 5.21 10.90 -4.79
CA ARG A 8 5.22 11.16 -3.34
C ARG A 8 3.80 11.16 -2.81
N LEU A 9 3.46 10.16 -2.01
CA LEU A 9 2.21 10.13 -1.26
C LEU A 9 2.35 10.94 0.05
N SER A 10 1.49 11.94 0.27
CA SER A 10 1.40 12.66 1.55
C SER A 10 0.24 12.11 2.37
N ILE A 11 0.53 11.33 3.40
CA ILE A 11 -0.49 10.69 4.25
C ILE A 11 -0.84 11.63 5.40
N ARG A 12 -2.08 12.13 5.42
CA ARG A 12 -2.53 13.13 6.41
C ARG A 12 -3.03 12.56 7.73
N SER A 13 -3.45 11.29 7.79
CA SER A 13 -3.92 10.69 9.04
C SER A 13 -3.82 9.17 9.03
N VAL A 14 -3.05 8.62 9.96
CA VAL A 14 -3.02 7.20 10.32
C VAL A 14 -3.02 7.11 11.85
N THR A 15 -3.62 6.06 12.40
CA THR A 15 -3.62 5.85 13.85
C THR A 15 -2.21 5.57 14.38
N ASP A 16 -1.96 5.91 15.65
CA ASP A 16 -0.69 5.60 16.31
C ASP A 16 -0.36 4.11 16.27
N GLU A 17 -1.39 3.26 16.38
CA GLU A 17 -1.27 1.81 16.27
C GLU A 17 -0.73 1.38 14.90
N THR A 18 -1.25 1.96 13.81
CA THR A 18 -0.75 1.69 12.45
C THR A 18 0.69 2.13 12.30
N VAL A 19 1.07 3.28 12.88
CA VAL A 19 2.47 3.74 12.88
C VAL A 19 3.39 2.77 13.62
N GLN A 20 2.96 2.24 14.76
CA GLN A 20 3.72 1.25 15.52
C GLN A 20 3.89 -0.05 14.73
N LYS A 21 2.81 -0.58 14.15
CA LYS A 21 2.84 -1.77 13.29
C LYS A 21 3.79 -1.59 12.12
N LEU A 22 3.72 -0.44 11.43
CA LEU A 22 4.59 -0.13 10.29
C LEU A 22 6.08 -0.08 10.70
N ARG A 23 6.40 0.49 11.87
CA ARG A 23 7.78 0.51 12.38
C ARG A 23 8.31 -0.90 12.65
N VAL A 24 7.50 -1.76 13.26
CA VAL A 24 7.86 -3.16 13.52
C VAL A 24 8.09 -3.91 12.21
N LEU A 25 7.16 -3.81 11.27
CA LEU A 25 7.26 -4.46 9.96
C LEU A 25 8.53 -4.03 9.23
N ARG A 26 8.78 -2.72 9.14
CA ARG A 26 10.01 -2.19 8.52
C ARG A 26 11.27 -2.73 9.19
N HIS A 27 11.29 -2.90 10.50
CA HIS A 27 12.45 -3.43 11.21
C HIS A 27 12.69 -4.91 10.87
N VAL A 28 11.64 -5.73 10.85
CA VAL A 28 11.74 -7.17 10.64
C VAL A 28 12.00 -7.52 9.18
N THR A 29 11.30 -6.88 8.23
CA THR A 29 11.39 -7.20 6.80
C THR A 29 12.51 -6.44 6.08
N ARG A 30 13.02 -5.36 6.69
CA ARG A 30 13.96 -4.40 6.07
C ARG A 30 13.40 -3.70 4.82
N LEU A 31 12.10 -3.82 4.56
CA LEU A 31 11.44 -3.15 3.45
C LEU A 31 11.23 -1.67 3.73
N SER A 32 11.11 -0.87 2.68
CA SER A 32 10.76 0.54 2.80
C SER A 32 9.28 0.70 3.17
N ASN A 33 8.91 1.83 3.78
CA ASN A 33 7.49 2.13 4.03
C ASN A 33 6.67 2.11 2.72
N GLY A 34 7.25 2.55 1.60
CA GLY A 34 6.60 2.50 0.30
C GLY A 34 6.28 1.06 -0.09
N SER A 35 7.28 0.18 -0.08
CA SER A 35 7.10 -1.24 -0.39
C SER A 35 6.07 -1.93 0.49
N LEU A 36 6.08 -1.66 1.81
CA LEU A 36 5.07 -2.22 2.72
C LEU A 36 3.66 -1.70 2.44
N ILE A 37 3.53 -0.46 1.97
CA ILE A 37 2.24 0.12 1.57
C ILE A 37 1.81 -0.49 0.24
N ASP A 38 2.71 -0.61 -0.73
CA ASP A 38 2.45 -1.23 -2.03
C ASP A 38 1.92 -2.67 -1.82
N ASP A 39 2.64 -3.48 -1.03
CA ASP A 39 2.21 -4.85 -0.69
C ASP A 39 0.83 -4.87 0.00
N ALA A 40 0.58 -3.97 0.95
CA ALA A 40 -0.70 -3.92 1.66
C ALA A 40 -1.86 -3.45 0.77
N ILE A 41 -1.61 -2.61 -0.23
CA ILE A 41 -2.61 -2.18 -1.20
C ILE A 41 -2.95 -3.33 -2.15
N GLU A 42 -1.95 -4.07 -2.63
CA GLU A 42 -2.17 -5.26 -3.48
C GLU A 42 -3.00 -6.33 -2.74
N ASP A 43 -2.66 -6.60 -1.48
CA ASP A 43 -3.43 -7.55 -0.65
C ASP A 43 -4.88 -7.09 -0.45
N LEU A 44 -5.10 -5.80 -0.21
CA LEU A 44 -6.44 -5.23 -0.06
C LEU A 44 -7.22 -5.27 -1.38
N TRP A 45 -6.57 -4.97 -2.50
CA TRP A 45 -7.18 -5.03 -3.83
C TRP A 45 -7.66 -6.44 -4.15
N ALA A 46 -6.77 -7.43 -3.99
CA ALA A 46 -7.08 -8.83 -4.24
C ALA A 46 -8.23 -9.33 -3.34
N ALA A 47 -8.29 -8.89 -2.08
CA ALA A 47 -9.39 -9.23 -1.19
C ALA A 47 -10.75 -8.72 -1.69
N TYR A 48 -10.80 -7.47 -2.18
CA TYR A 48 -12.03 -6.90 -2.76
C TYR A 48 -12.46 -7.63 -4.03
N GLU A 49 -11.52 -7.97 -4.92
CA GLU A 49 -11.83 -8.75 -6.12
C GLU A 49 -12.33 -10.16 -5.79
N ALA A 50 -11.73 -10.80 -4.78
CA ALA A 50 -12.15 -12.12 -4.30
C ALA A 50 -13.57 -12.10 -3.71
N ASP A 51 -13.98 -10.99 -3.09
CA ASP A 51 -15.34 -10.76 -2.60
C ASP A 51 -16.34 -10.44 -3.74
N GLY A 52 -15.87 -10.38 -4.99
CA GLY A 52 -16.69 -10.13 -6.19
C GLY A 52 -16.89 -8.64 -6.49
N HIS A 53 -16.16 -7.75 -5.83
CA HIS A 53 -16.16 -6.33 -6.15
C HIS A 53 -15.25 -6.07 -7.35
N SER A 54 -15.81 -5.74 -8.52
CA SER A 54 -15.02 -5.26 -9.66
C SER A 54 -14.56 -3.83 -9.41
N LEU A 55 -13.25 -3.62 -9.37
CA LEU A 55 -12.63 -2.31 -9.18
C LEU A 55 -12.29 -1.61 -10.52
N ASP A 56 -12.36 -2.33 -11.65
CA ASP A 56 -12.09 -1.83 -13.00
C ASP A 56 -12.94 -0.62 -13.37
N ALA A 57 -14.17 -0.55 -12.86
CA ALA A 57 -15.07 0.58 -13.08
C ALA A 57 -14.56 1.92 -12.51
N TYR A 58 -13.57 1.88 -11.62
CA TYR A 58 -13.02 3.05 -10.93
C TYR A 58 -11.60 3.41 -11.40
N LEU A 59 -10.99 2.59 -12.25
CA LEU A 59 -9.69 2.91 -12.82
C LEU A 59 -9.83 4.01 -13.89
N PRO A 60 -8.94 5.02 -13.88
CA PRO A 60 -8.90 5.99 -14.97
C PRO A 60 -8.60 5.27 -16.29
N GLN A 61 -9.36 5.58 -17.34
CA GLN A 61 -9.15 5.05 -18.69
C GLN A 61 -7.85 5.55 -19.32
#